data_AF-A0A2T3ZLQ0-F1
#
_entry.id   AF-A0A2T3ZLQ0-F1
#
_cell.length_a   1.000
_cell.length_b   1.000
_cell.length_c   1.000
_cell.angle_alpha   90.00
_cell.angle_beta   90.00
_cell.angle_gamma   90.00
#
_symmetry.space_group_name_H-M   'P 1'
#
loop_
_entity.id
_entity.type
_entity.pdbx_description
1 polymer ?
#
loop_
_entity_poly.entity_id
_entity_poly.type
_entity_poly.pdbx_seq_one_letter_code
_entity_poly.pdbx_strand_id
1 'polypeptide(L)'
;MWPQLTNLLLLILAAPSLAAPYRGLPTIPFIIPGGHPPDRVIPTSTAPEAIPTSVVPLPGFNHLAQNKTQAVTKSPDSSDAFSGTCVQVTLGGHGKIGMTTLEGRCVDDAGMWWDTSLNLNSCVGNVGGRLVYEENGGFDATCRPCTLDYIHDSGSVLLKCNCLDQVRFPRYTALEMGPGVSNLFAVRPVNGRLICGNHVGMQSPTFFA
;
A
#
# COMPACT_ATOMS: atom_id res chain seq x y z
N MET A 1 -31.50 50.33 35.85
CA MET A 1 -31.55 49.02 36.54
C MET A 1 -31.35 47.90 35.53
N TRP A 2 -30.11 47.49 35.31
CA TRP A 2 -29.73 46.27 34.56
C TRP A 2 -28.51 45.67 35.29
N PRO A 3 -28.58 44.45 35.86
CA PRO A 3 -27.42 43.85 36.51
C PRO A 3 -26.80 42.69 35.71
N GLN A 4 -25.46 42.68 35.79
CA GLN A 4 -24.57 41.52 36.07
C GLN A 4 -24.16 40.59 34.90
N LEU A 5 -22.89 40.78 34.51
CA LEU A 5 -22.02 39.81 33.86
C LEU A 5 -21.66 38.69 34.84
N THR A 6 -21.84 37.43 34.43
CA THR A 6 -21.33 36.25 35.15
C THR A 6 -19.99 35.80 34.54
N ASN A 7 -18.94 35.94 35.35
CA ASN A 7 -17.63 35.32 35.14
C ASN A 7 -17.73 33.79 35.25
N LEU A 8 -17.33 33.07 34.21
CA LEU A 8 -17.18 31.60 34.24
C LEU A 8 -15.70 31.25 34.44
N LEU A 9 -15.38 30.77 35.63
CA LEU A 9 -14.06 30.32 36.07
C LEU A 9 -13.83 28.89 35.53
N LEU A 10 -12.90 28.72 34.58
CA LEU A 10 -12.51 27.41 34.05
C LEU A 10 -11.32 26.85 34.86
N LEU A 11 -11.55 25.78 35.63
CA LEU A 11 -10.48 25.02 36.28
C LEU A 11 -9.75 24.13 35.25
N ILE A 12 -8.45 24.35 35.08
CA ILE A 12 -7.57 23.48 34.29
C ILE A 12 -6.95 22.44 35.25
N LEU A 13 -7.32 21.17 35.08
CA LEU A 13 -6.65 20.04 35.73
C LEU A 13 -5.47 19.59 34.86
N ALA A 14 -4.25 19.79 35.38
CA ALA A 14 -3.03 19.24 34.81
C ALA A 14 -2.87 17.77 35.24
N ALA A 15 -2.68 16.86 34.28
CA ALA A 15 -2.32 15.47 34.53
C ALA A 15 -0.78 15.28 34.50
N PRO A 16 -0.19 14.48 35.41
CA PRO A 16 1.24 14.22 35.42
C PRO A 16 1.61 13.14 34.39
N SER A 17 2.59 13.44 33.55
CA SER A 17 3.22 12.51 32.62
C SER A 17 4.19 11.58 33.37
N LEU A 18 3.86 10.29 33.46
CA LEU A 18 4.78 9.25 33.92
C LEU A 18 5.66 8.79 32.76
N ALA A 19 6.94 9.17 32.80
CA ALA A 19 7.98 8.63 31.94
C ALA A 19 8.34 7.20 32.37
N ALA A 20 8.25 6.24 31.45
CA ALA A 20 8.76 4.88 31.65
C ALA A 20 10.21 4.77 31.12
N PRO A 21 11.13 4.10 31.84
CA PRO A 21 12.49 3.87 31.37
C PRO A 21 12.54 2.67 30.41
N TYR A 22 13.00 2.91 29.18
CA TYR A 22 13.34 1.86 28.22
C TYR A 22 14.62 1.13 28.65
N ARG A 23 14.50 -0.17 28.95
CA ARG A 23 15.63 -1.09 29.18
C ARG A 23 15.82 -1.99 27.96
N GLY A 24 17.08 -2.10 27.52
CA GLY A 24 17.62 -3.33 26.94
C GLY A 24 17.67 -3.42 25.43
N LEU A 25 18.80 -3.02 24.85
CA LEU A 25 19.23 -3.40 23.51
C LEU A 25 20.13 -4.65 23.64
N PRO A 26 19.83 -5.81 23.01
CA PRO A 26 20.75 -6.93 22.96
C PRO A 26 21.73 -6.80 21.78
N THR A 27 23.01 -6.83 22.09
CA THR A 27 24.14 -6.90 21.16
C THR A 27 24.21 -8.32 20.55
N ILE A 28 24.16 -8.43 19.22
CA ILE A 28 24.41 -9.68 18.49
C ILE A 28 25.87 -9.71 18.05
N PRO A 29 26.65 -10.78 18.35
CA PRO A 29 27.98 -10.95 17.80
C PRO A 29 27.94 -11.49 16.36
N PHE A 30 28.66 -10.81 15.47
CA PHE A 30 28.99 -11.26 14.11
C PHE A 30 30.05 -12.37 14.18
N ILE A 31 29.78 -13.53 13.57
CA ILE A 31 30.78 -14.57 13.29
C ILE A 31 30.70 -14.91 11.80
N ILE A 32 31.77 -14.61 11.07
CA ILE A 32 32.06 -15.12 9.71
C ILE A 32 33.33 -15.96 9.81
N PRO A 33 33.29 -17.22 9.40
CA PRO A 33 34.25 -17.72 8.40
C PRO A 33 33.54 -18.66 7.40
N GLY A 34 33.73 -18.54 6.09
CA GLY A 34 35.01 -18.75 5.41
C GLY A 34 35.12 -20.22 4.98
N GLY A 35 34.57 -20.56 3.82
CA GLY A 35 34.62 -21.92 3.27
C GLY A 35 34.47 -21.92 1.74
N HIS A 36 35.61 -22.02 1.05
CA HIS A 36 35.72 -22.33 -0.37
C HIS A 36 35.45 -23.84 -0.60
N PRO A 37 34.55 -24.22 -1.51
CA PRO A 37 34.59 -25.54 -2.12
C PRO A 37 35.37 -25.53 -3.46
N PRO A 38 36.14 -26.59 -3.76
CA PRO A 38 37.02 -26.66 -4.92
C PRO A 38 36.30 -26.94 -6.24
N ASP A 39 36.99 -26.54 -7.32
CA ASP A 39 36.70 -26.74 -8.73
C ASP A 39 36.09 -28.10 -9.06
N ARG A 40 34.91 -28.08 -9.69
CA ARG A 40 34.30 -29.24 -10.34
C ARG A 40 34.34 -29.06 -11.85
N VAL A 41 35.21 -29.84 -12.46
CA VAL A 41 35.39 -30.05 -13.90
C VAL A 41 34.06 -30.38 -14.57
N ILE A 42 33.70 -29.63 -15.60
CA ILE A 42 32.54 -29.87 -16.47
C ILE A 42 33.00 -30.79 -17.62
N PRO A 43 32.45 -32.00 -17.79
CA PRO A 43 32.56 -32.72 -19.04
C PRO A 43 31.49 -32.22 -20.03
N THR A 44 31.95 -31.89 -21.23
CA THR A 44 31.15 -31.68 -22.45
C THR A 44 30.29 -32.92 -22.70
N SER A 45 28.96 -32.77 -22.66
CA SER A 45 28.01 -33.83 -22.97
C SER A 45 27.10 -33.42 -24.12
N THR A 46 27.07 -34.30 -25.11
CA THR A 46 26.39 -34.29 -26.39
C THR A 46 24.87 -34.08 -26.28
N ALA A 47 24.32 -33.42 -27.31
CA ALA A 47 22.90 -33.12 -27.47
C ALA A 47 21.98 -34.35 -27.35
N PRO A 48 20.82 -34.24 -26.69
CA PRO A 48 19.75 -35.22 -26.80
C PRO A 48 18.73 -34.85 -27.88
N GLU A 49 18.38 -35.91 -28.59
CA GLU A 49 17.45 -36.11 -29.69
C GLU A 49 15.99 -35.79 -29.32
N ALA A 50 15.19 -35.42 -30.32
CA ALA A 50 13.83 -34.93 -30.20
C ALA A 50 12.86 -35.96 -29.59
N ILE A 51 12.05 -35.51 -28.61
CA ILE A 51 10.96 -36.30 -28.02
C ILE A 51 9.64 -35.90 -28.71
N PRO A 52 8.82 -36.86 -29.18
CA PRO A 52 7.52 -36.58 -29.78
C PRO A 52 6.50 -36.12 -28.73
N THR A 53 5.90 -34.95 -28.96
CA THR A 53 4.79 -34.40 -28.19
C THR A 53 3.48 -35.14 -28.50
N SER A 54 3.06 -36.05 -27.63
CA SER A 54 1.67 -36.51 -27.56
C SER A 54 1.10 -36.11 -26.21
N VAL A 55 0.38 -34.98 -26.18
CA VAL A 55 -0.28 -34.45 -24.99
C VAL A 55 -1.67 -35.08 -24.91
N VAL A 56 -1.87 -35.99 -23.96
CA VAL A 56 -3.18 -36.50 -23.58
C VAL A 56 -3.90 -35.42 -22.75
N PRO A 57 -5.08 -34.92 -23.14
CA PRO A 57 -5.79 -33.89 -22.38
C PRO A 57 -6.42 -34.49 -21.11
N LEU A 58 -6.07 -33.94 -19.95
CA LEU A 58 -6.78 -34.19 -18.69
C LEU A 58 -8.08 -33.36 -18.65
N PRO A 59 -9.23 -33.97 -18.32
CA PRO A 59 -10.50 -33.25 -18.27
C PRO A 59 -10.53 -32.36 -17.01
N GLY A 60 -10.64 -31.03 -17.20
CA GLY A 60 -10.93 -30.09 -16.10
C GLY A 60 -10.25 -28.72 -16.13
N PHE A 61 -9.29 -28.47 -17.04
CA PHE A 61 -8.53 -27.20 -17.09
C PHE A 61 -8.71 -26.38 -18.39
N ASN A 62 -9.82 -26.54 -19.12
CA ASN A 62 -10.01 -25.93 -20.44
C ASN A 62 -10.98 -24.73 -20.46
N HIS A 63 -10.76 -23.70 -19.63
CA HIS A 63 -11.50 -22.43 -19.77
C HIS A 63 -10.68 -21.15 -19.59
N LEU A 64 -9.35 -21.18 -19.65
CA LEU A 64 -8.54 -19.95 -19.64
C LEU A 64 -7.34 -20.05 -20.58
N ALA A 65 -7.57 -20.28 -21.87
CA ALA A 65 -6.60 -19.90 -22.89
C ALA A 65 -7.29 -19.68 -24.23
N GLN A 66 -6.99 -18.53 -24.84
CA GLN A 66 -7.15 -18.20 -26.25
C GLN A 66 -8.55 -17.77 -26.71
N ASN A 67 -8.89 -16.52 -26.38
CA ASN A 67 -9.35 -15.63 -27.43
C ASN A 67 -8.87 -14.20 -27.15
N LYS A 68 -8.64 -13.45 -28.24
CA LYS A 68 -8.28 -12.03 -28.32
C LYS A 68 -6.77 -11.73 -28.38
N THR A 69 -6.36 -11.41 -29.61
CA THR A 69 -5.43 -10.35 -29.98
C THR A 69 -4.67 -9.76 -28.80
N GLN A 70 -3.35 -9.94 -28.79
CA GLN A 70 -2.43 -9.18 -27.94
C GLN A 70 -2.52 -7.69 -28.29
N ALA A 71 -3.59 -7.04 -27.84
CA ALA A 71 -3.48 -5.68 -27.38
C ALA A 71 -2.59 -5.78 -26.15
N VAL A 72 -1.43 -5.12 -26.20
CA VAL A 72 -0.72 -4.66 -25.02
C VAL A 72 -1.80 -4.20 -24.05
N THR A 73 -2.06 -4.99 -23.02
CA THR A 73 -2.95 -4.55 -21.96
C THR A 73 -2.13 -3.49 -21.26
N LYS A 74 -2.29 -2.25 -21.71
CA LYS A 74 -1.91 -1.09 -20.93
C LYS A 74 -2.45 -1.39 -19.54
N SER A 75 -1.54 -1.52 -18.57
CA SER A 75 -1.90 -1.28 -17.18
C SER A 75 -2.80 -0.06 -17.22
N PRO A 76 -4.01 -0.10 -16.62
CA PRO A 76 -4.99 0.98 -16.74
C PRO A 76 -4.22 2.28 -16.59
N ASP A 77 -4.26 3.11 -17.64
CA ASP A 77 -3.47 4.32 -17.72
C ASP A 77 -3.75 5.02 -16.38
N SER A 78 -2.75 5.02 -15.48
CA SER A 78 -2.81 5.59 -14.13
C SER A 78 -2.92 7.12 -14.21
N SER A 79 -3.46 7.63 -15.30
CA SER A 79 -3.52 9.02 -15.72
C SER A 79 -4.56 9.80 -14.96
N ASP A 80 -5.52 9.13 -14.29
CA ASP A 80 -6.66 9.82 -13.68
C ASP A 80 -7.04 9.25 -12.31
N ALA A 81 -6.05 9.13 -11.41
CA ALA A 81 -6.33 8.81 -10.02
C ALA A 81 -6.88 10.05 -9.28
N PHE A 82 -7.77 9.84 -8.31
CA PHE A 82 -8.33 10.90 -7.48
C PHE A 82 -8.98 12.01 -8.33
N SER A 83 -9.85 11.61 -9.25
CA SER A 83 -10.56 12.53 -10.17
C SER A 83 -9.59 13.36 -11.04
N GLY A 84 -8.49 12.76 -11.48
CA GLY A 84 -7.50 13.43 -12.34
C GLY A 84 -6.50 14.32 -11.61
N THR A 85 -6.61 14.45 -10.28
CA THR A 85 -5.66 15.26 -9.50
C THR A 85 -4.33 14.57 -9.25
N CYS A 86 -4.26 13.25 -9.45
CA CYS A 86 -3.01 12.51 -9.37
C CYS A 86 -2.81 11.55 -10.54
N VAL A 87 -1.54 11.33 -10.87
CA VAL A 87 -1.10 10.41 -11.91
C VAL A 87 -0.02 9.47 -11.39
N GLN A 88 0.19 8.35 -12.12
CA GLN A 88 1.24 7.37 -11.82
C GLN A 88 1.18 6.85 -10.38
N VAL A 89 -0.05 6.61 -9.90
CA VAL A 89 -0.26 6.11 -8.56
C VAL A 89 0.16 4.64 -8.48
N THR A 90 0.95 4.29 -7.48
CA THR A 90 1.48 2.93 -7.29
C THR A 90 1.59 2.58 -5.81
N LEU A 91 1.75 1.29 -5.52
CA LEU A 91 2.09 0.80 -4.18
C LEU A 91 3.59 0.55 -4.10
N GLY A 92 4.25 1.23 -3.17
CA GLY A 92 5.64 1.02 -2.79
C GLY A 92 5.79 0.07 -1.60
N GLY A 93 6.95 0.12 -0.93
CA GLY A 93 7.23 -0.65 0.29
C GLY A 93 7.81 -2.05 0.09
N HIS A 94 7.82 -2.56 -1.15
CA HIS A 94 8.47 -3.82 -1.56
C HIS A 94 8.09 -5.04 -0.69
N GLY A 95 6.87 -5.08 -0.17
CA GLY A 95 6.41 -6.18 0.70
C GLY A 95 7.07 -6.20 2.08
N LYS A 96 7.69 -5.11 2.56
CA LYS A 96 8.12 -5.00 3.96
C LYS A 96 6.91 -4.64 4.83
N ILE A 97 6.82 -5.25 6.02
CA ILE A 97 5.74 -4.97 6.99
C ILE A 97 5.94 -3.56 7.53
N GLY A 98 4.84 -2.82 7.69
CA GLY A 98 4.80 -1.43 8.16
C GLY A 98 5.20 -0.39 7.13
N MET A 99 5.48 -0.81 5.88
CA MET A 99 6.13 0.04 4.88
C MET A 99 5.31 0.19 3.59
N THR A 100 4.08 -0.33 3.55
CA THR A 100 3.24 -0.19 2.36
C THR A 100 2.87 1.28 2.13
N THR A 101 3.51 1.89 1.14
CA THR A 101 3.34 3.30 0.75
C THR A 101 2.46 3.43 -0.48
N LEU A 102 1.54 4.39 -0.50
CA LEU A 102 0.91 4.87 -1.72
C LEU A 102 1.76 6.01 -2.26
N GLU A 103 2.23 5.88 -3.49
CA GLU A 103 3.12 6.83 -4.15
C GLU A 103 2.45 7.33 -5.42
N GLY A 104 2.72 8.57 -5.82
CA GLY A 104 2.19 9.12 -7.06
C GLY A 104 2.61 10.57 -7.25
N ARG A 105 2.08 11.19 -8.31
CA ARG A 105 2.29 12.60 -8.59
C ARG A 105 0.96 13.32 -8.54
N CYS A 106 0.83 14.35 -7.73
CA CYS A 106 -0.43 15.08 -7.57
C CYS A 106 -0.24 16.56 -7.90
N VAL A 107 -1.26 17.15 -8.51
CA VAL A 107 -1.32 18.57 -8.81
C VAL A 107 -1.80 19.35 -7.58
N ASP A 108 -1.22 20.51 -7.36
CA ASP A 108 -1.67 21.46 -6.34
C ASP A 108 -2.69 22.48 -6.89
N ASP A 109 -3.20 23.35 -6.02
CA ASP A 109 -4.22 24.33 -6.42
C ASP A 109 -3.67 25.40 -7.39
N ALA A 110 -2.34 25.52 -7.50
CA ALA A 110 -1.64 26.40 -8.43
C ALA A 110 -1.31 25.72 -9.78
N GLY A 111 -1.64 24.44 -9.94
CA GLY A 111 -1.36 23.66 -11.15
C GLY A 111 0.06 23.07 -11.20
N MET A 112 0.83 23.13 -10.11
CA MET A 112 2.16 22.54 -10.03
C MET A 112 2.09 21.07 -9.63
N TRP A 113 2.92 20.23 -10.25
CA TRP A 113 3.01 18.81 -9.96
C TRP A 113 4.02 18.50 -8.87
N TRP A 114 3.62 17.62 -7.95
CA TRP A 114 4.42 17.20 -6.82
C TRP A 114 4.48 15.68 -6.74
N ASP A 115 5.67 15.14 -6.51
CA ASP A 115 5.83 13.75 -6.11
C ASP A 115 5.40 13.63 -4.66
N THR A 116 4.53 12.67 -4.36
CA THR A 116 3.95 12.49 -3.03
C THR A 116 3.94 11.02 -2.64
N SER A 117 4.10 10.76 -1.34
CA SER A 117 4.02 9.39 -0.79
C SER A 117 3.38 9.37 0.60
N LEU A 118 2.59 8.36 0.88
CA LEU A 118 1.86 8.21 2.15
C LEU A 118 1.91 6.76 2.62
N ASN A 119 2.33 6.53 3.88
CA ASN A 119 2.28 5.19 4.46
C ASN A 119 0.84 4.80 4.82
N LEU A 120 0.30 3.81 4.12
CA LEU A 120 -1.09 3.36 4.28
C LEU A 120 -1.35 2.68 5.62
N ASN A 121 -0.33 2.14 6.28
CA ASN A 121 -0.47 1.54 7.63
C ASN A 121 -0.90 2.55 8.69
N SER A 122 -0.74 3.85 8.42
CA SER A 122 -1.18 4.91 9.32
C SER A 122 -2.70 5.06 9.35
N CYS A 123 -3.42 4.56 8.34
CA CYS A 123 -4.84 4.85 8.16
C CYS A 123 -5.66 3.63 7.71
N VAL A 124 -5.02 2.51 7.38
CA VAL A 124 -5.67 1.29 6.90
C VAL A 124 -5.36 0.15 7.87
N GLY A 125 -6.42 -0.49 8.34
CA GLY A 125 -6.38 -1.67 9.21
C GLY A 125 -7.00 -2.89 8.57
N ASN A 126 -6.89 -4.02 9.27
CA ASN A 126 -7.56 -5.28 8.92
C ASN A 126 -8.42 -5.74 10.08
N VAL A 127 -9.74 -5.74 9.90
CA VAL A 127 -10.70 -6.23 10.89
C VAL A 127 -11.41 -7.45 10.33
N GLY A 128 -11.06 -8.63 10.85
CA GLY A 128 -11.71 -9.89 10.48
C GLY A 128 -11.54 -10.27 9.00
N GLY A 129 -10.40 -9.94 8.40
CA GLY A 129 -10.13 -10.19 6.98
C GLY A 129 -10.72 -9.12 6.05
N ARG A 130 -11.13 -7.95 6.58
CA ARG A 130 -11.63 -6.83 5.79
C ARG A 130 -10.75 -5.60 5.99
N LEU A 131 -10.41 -4.95 4.89
CA LEU A 131 -9.76 -3.64 4.94
C LEU A 131 -10.74 -2.62 5.49
N VAL A 132 -10.28 -1.81 6.43
CA VAL A 132 -11.05 -0.72 7.03
C VAL A 132 -10.16 0.50 7.20
N TYR A 133 -10.79 1.66 7.27
CA TYR A 133 -10.12 2.88 7.72
C TYR A 133 -9.97 2.86 9.23
N GLU A 134 -8.73 2.91 9.70
CA GLU A 134 -8.36 2.82 11.12
C GLU A 134 -7.03 3.55 11.36
N GLU A 135 -7.02 4.44 12.36
CA GLU A 135 -5.82 5.17 12.77
C GLU A 135 -4.75 4.17 13.26
N ASN A 136 -3.55 4.23 12.68
CA ASN A 136 -2.47 3.27 12.91
C ASN A 136 -2.86 1.81 12.67
N GLY A 137 -3.76 1.53 11.71
CA GLY A 137 -4.34 0.20 11.50
C GLY A 137 -3.37 -0.92 11.11
N GLY A 138 -2.20 -0.61 10.53
CA GLY A 138 -1.13 -1.62 10.32
C GLY A 138 -1.53 -2.83 9.45
N PHE A 139 -2.43 -2.65 8.49
CA PHE A 139 -3.03 -3.77 7.73
C PHE A 139 -2.02 -4.71 7.05
N ASP A 140 -0.87 -4.19 6.60
CA ASP A 140 0.07 -4.95 5.76
C ASP A 140 0.80 -6.09 6.50
N ALA A 141 0.66 -6.15 7.83
CA ALA A 141 1.10 -7.26 8.67
C ALA A 141 0.28 -8.53 8.43
N THR A 142 -0.96 -8.40 7.94
CA THR A 142 -1.90 -9.51 7.74
C THR A 142 -2.59 -9.51 6.38
N CYS A 143 -2.35 -8.49 5.54
CA CYS A 143 -2.96 -8.34 4.23
C CYS A 143 -1.93 -8.40 3.11
N ARG A 144 -1.84 -9.53 2.39
CA ARG A 144 -0.95 -9.73 1.26
C ARG A 144 -1.46 -10.83 0.31
N PRO A 145 -1.22 -10.71 -1.02
CA PRO A 145 -0.70 -9.53 -1.72
C PRO A 145 -1.77 -8.42 -1.82
N CYS A 146 -1.34 -7.20 -2.14
CA CYS A 146 -2.20 -6.05 -2.40
C CYS A 146 -1.92 -5.45 -3.79
N THR A 147 -2.96 -4.92 -4.42
CA THR A 147 -2.90 -4.27 -5.73
C THR A 147 -3.80 -3.04 -5.74
N LEU A 148 -3.52 -2.09 -6.63
CA LEU A 148 -4.43 -0.98 -6.92
C LEU A 148 -5.29 -1.31 -8.13
N ASP A 149 -6.52 -0.82 -8.10
CA ASP A 149 -7.41 -0.76 -9.25
C ASP A 149 -8.06 0.61 -9.33
N TYR A 150 -8.42 1.05 -10.52
CA TYR A 150 -8.91 2.40 -10.77
C TYR A 150 -10.40 2.35 -11.17
N ILE A 151 -11.24 3.04 -10.42
CA ILE A 151 -12.63 3.25 -10.82
C ILE A 151 -12.68 4.54 -11.62
N HIS A 152 -12.66 4.40 -12.95
CA HIS A 152 -12.65 5.52 -13.88
C HIS A 152 -13.85 6.47 -13.71
N ASP A 153 -15.02 5.95 -13.35
CA ASP A 153 -16.26 6.74 -13.27
C ASP A 153 -16.34 7.62 -12.01
N SER A 154 -15.69 7.23 -10.91
CA SER A 154 -15.67 8.01 -9.66
C SER A 154 -14.37 8.79 -9.46
N GLY A 155 -13.32 8.44 -10.22
CA GLY A 155 -11.97 8.88 -9.95
C GLY A 155 -11.40 8.30 -8.66
N SER A 156 -12.03 7.29 -8.05
CA SER A 156 -11.55 6.63 -6.84
C SER A 156 -10.51 5.57 -7.16
N VAL A 157 -9.63 5.31 -6.20
CA VAL A 157 -8.65 4.23 -6.25
C VAL A 157 -9.09 3.13 -5.29
N LEU A 158 -9.12 1.88 -5.74
CA LEU A 158 -9.40 0.72 -4.89
C LEU A 158 -8.10 0.03 -4.48
N LEU A 159 -7.85 -0.03 -3.19
CA LEU A 159 -6.86 -0.94 -2.62
C LEU A 159 -7.49 -2.31 -2.46
N LYS A 160 -7.03 -3.29 -3.23
CA LYS A 160 -7.48 -4.68 -3.19
C LYS A 160 -6.43 -5.54 -2.52
N CYS A 161 -6.81 -6.34 -1.52
CA CYS A 161 -5.89 -7.21 -0.80
C CYS A 161 -6.52 -8.57 -0.46
N ASN A 162 -5.67 -9.55 -0.16
CA ASN A 162 -6.06 -10.74 0.58
C ASN A 162 -5.64 -10.58 2.05
N CYS A 163 -6.61 -10.50 2.96
CA CYS A 163 -6.39 -10.27 4.38
C CYS A 163 -6.72 -11.51 5.20
N LEU A 164 -5.84 -11.87 6.14
CA LEU A 164 -6.10 -12.97 7.05
C LEU A 164 -7.19 -12.58 8.05
N ASP A 165 -8.18 -13.44 8.23
CA ASP A 165 -9.17 -13.33 9.32
C ASP A 165 -8.64 -13.92 10.65
N GLN A 166 -9.49 -14.00 11.66
CA GLN A 166 -9.14 -14.48 13.00
C GLN A 166 -8.63 -15.94 13.01
N VAL A 167 -9.05 -16.75 12.04
CA VAL A 167 -8.60 -18.15 11.90
C VAL A 167 -7.47 -18.29 10.87
N ARG A 168 -6.86 -17.16 10.47
CA ARG A 168 -5.85 -17.06 9.42
C ARG A 168 -6.30 -17.57 8.06
N PHE A 169 -7.59 -17.50 7.78
CA PHE A 169 -8.09 -17.78 6.44
C PHE A 169 -8.04 -16.49 5.60
N PRO A 170 -7.46 -16.53 4.38
CA PRO A 170 -7.38 -15.35 3.53
C PRO A 170 -8.77 -14.96 3.01
N ARG A 171 -9.08 -13.67 3.12
CA ARG A 171 -10.30 -13.04 2.64
C ARG A 171 -9.94 -11.96 1.63
N TYR A 172 -10.50 -12.07 0.43
CA TYR A 172 -10.40 -11.01 -0.55
C TYR A 172 -11.26 -9.82 -0.11
N THR A 173 -10.69 -8.63 -0.11
CA THR A 173 -11.33 -7.40 0.34
C THR A 173 -10.79 -6.20 -0.43
N ALA A 174 -11.59 -5.14 -0.51
CA ALA A 174 -11.23 -3.90 -1.18
C ALA A 174 -11.61 -2.71 -0.30
N LEU A 175 -10.80 -1.65 -0.36
CA LEU A 175 -11.03 -0.38 0.29
C LEU A 175 -10.97 0.73 -0.76
N GLU A 176 -12.05 1.49 -0.88
CA GLU A 176 -12.10 2.64 -1.76
C GLU A 176 -11.42 3.85 -1.12
N MET A 177 -10.55 4.51 -1.89
CA MET A 177 -9.83 5.74 -1.55
C MET A 177 -10.21 6.84 -2.52
N GLY A 178 -10.40 8.05 -1.99
CA GLY A 178 -10.61 9.25 -2.80
C GLY A 178 -11.60 10.23 -2.20
N PRO A 179 -11.83 11.35 -2.91
CA PRO A 179 -12.61 12.49 -2.39
C PRO A 179 -14.09 12.15 -2.14
N GLY A 180 -14.64 11.14 -2.83
CA GLY A 180 -16.02 10.69 -2.66
C GLY A 180 -16.27 9.84 -1.40
N VAL A 181 -15.22 9.45 -0.68
CA VAL A 181 -15.34 8.55 0.47
C VAL A 181 -15.56 9.36 1.75
N SER A 182 -16.73 9.20 2.37
CA SER A 182 -17.10 9.87 3.62
C SER A 182 -16.47 9.19 4.84
N ASN A 183 -15.13 9.26 4.96
CA ASN A 183 -14.38 8.80 6.13
C ASN A 183 -13.22 9.77 6.41
N LEU A 184 -12.98 10.09 7.69
CA LEU A 184 -11.92 11.04 8.08
C LEU A 184 -10.51 10.53 7.74
N PHE A 185 -10.31 9.21 7.78
CA PHE A 185 -9.05 8.55 7.42
C PHE A 185 -9.01 8.12 5.94
N ALA A 186 -10.01 8.51 5.13
CA ALA A 186 -9.95 8.28 3.70
C ALA A 186 -8.70 8.93 3.10
N VAL A 187 -7.99 8.16 2.28
CA VAL A 187 -6.83 8.68 1.55
C VAL A 187 -7.34 9.60 0.44
N ARG A 188 -6.79 10.82 0.41
CA ARG A 188 -7.13 11.82 -0.60
C ARG A 188 -5.95 12.76 -0.85
N PRO A 189 -5.85 13.34 -2.05
CA PRO A 189 -4.94 14.44 -2.31
C PRO A 189 -5.50 15.75 -1.75
N VAL A 190 -4.62 16.58 -1.21
CA VAL A 190 -4.87 17.96 -0.80
C VAL A 190 -3.65 18.79 -1.17
N ASN A 191 -3.83 19.77 -2.05
CA ASN A 191 -2.80 20.71 -2.49
C ASN A 191 -1.47 20.02 -2.89
N GLY A 192 -1.55 19.06 -3.82
CA GLY A 192 -0.40 18.30 -4.32
C GLY A 192 0.15 17.22 -3.38
N ARG A 193 -0.53 16.93 -2.25
CA ARG A 193 -0.05 15.98 -1.24
C ARG A 193 -1.10 14.95 -0.86
N LEU A 194 -0.70 13.68 -0.75
CA LEU A 194 -1.53 12.62 -0.20
C LEU A 194 -1.64 12.74 1.33
N ILE A 195 -2.86 12.68 1.84
CA ILE A 195 -3.15 12.72 3.28
C ILE A 195 -4.17 11.65 3.66
N CYS A 196 -4.22 11.31 4.96
CA CYS A 196 -5.32 10.55 5.55
C CYS A 196 -5.44 10.88 7.05
N GLY A 197 -6.63 11.25 7.53
CA GLY A 197 -6.78 11.72 8.91
C GLY A 197 -5.84 12.89 9.22
N ASN A 198 -5.04 12.74 10.28
CA ASN A 198 -3.98 13.69 10.67
C ASN A 198 -2.60 13.34 10.07
N HIS A 199 -2.52 12.27 9.27
CA HIS A 199 -1.27 11.82 8.67
C HIS A 199 -1.04 12.52 7.34
N VAL A 200 0.10 13.17 7.25
CA VAL A 200 0.51 13.97 6.10
C VAL A 200 1.63 13.23 5.38
N GLY A 201 1.42 12.90 4.11
CA GLY A 201 2.43 12.25 3.28
C GLY A 201 3.64 13.15 3.01
N MET A 202 4.71 12.61 2.45
CA MET A 202 5.81 13.42 1.92
C MET A 202 5.37 14.12 0.63
N GLN A 203 6.02 15.24 0.32
CA GLN A 203 5.80 16.00 -0.92
C GLN A 203 7.14 16.61 -1.35
N SER A 204 7.51 16.44 -2.62
CA SER A 204 8.68 17.04 -3.23
C SER A 204 8.36 17.53 -4.63
N PRO A 205 8.97 18.64 -5.09
CA PRO A 205 8.68 19.18 -6.41
C PRO A 205 9.08 18.17 -7.49
N THR A 206 8.21 17.94 -8.47
CA THR A 206 8.56 17.15 -9.63
C THR A 206 9.33 18.03 -10.61
N PHE A 207 10.60 17.71 -10.87
CA PHE A 207 11.35 18.35 -11.95
C PHE A 207 11.11 17.58 -13.24
N PHE A 208 10.38 18.19 -14.18
CA PHE A 208 10.22 17.61 -15.52
C PHE A 208 11.59 17.64 -16.22
N ALA A 209 12.14 16.45 -16.46
CA ALA A 209 13.32 16.23 -17.31
C ALA A 209 12.90 15.79 -18.71
#